data_AF-A0A8J4VRG3-F1
#
_entry.id   AF-A0A8J4VRG3-F1
#
_cell.length_a   1.000
_cell.length_b   1.000
_cell.length_c   1.000
_cell.angle_alpha   90.00
_cell.angle_beta   90.00
_cell.angle_gamma   90.00
#
_symmetry.space_group_name_H-M   'P 1'
#
loop_
_entity.id
_entity.type
_entity.pdbx_description
1 polymer ?
#
loop_
_entity_poly.entity_id
_entity_poly.type
_entity_poly.pdbx_seq_one_letter_code
_entity_poly.pdbx_strand_id
1 'polypeptide(L)'
;MFDSAEWVCSSSRRIAVGLGLDLGALNWYLEKNISRVGADGYSRISLFHGHGLKPLEAKLVNFEPQELISKITLQEGKDGSETCALESTVQVGSIADDKYMKSLPLPPRDIVCAFNYSCCCLHKRVELVLYFKHVLDTLSKKGGIFVMDLYGGTSPGHKLRLQTSLYDSNHH
;
A
#
# COMPACT_ATOMS: atom_id res chain seq x y z
N MET A 1 4.77 0.95 -0.35
CA MET A 1 3.29 1.00 -0.41
C MET A 1 2.81 2.40 -0.76
N PHE A 2 3.27 3.43 -0.06
CA PHE A 2 2.84 4.82 -0.26
C PHE A 2 3.14 5.38 -1.66
N ASP A 3 4.09 4.79 -2.39
CA ASP A 3 4.47 5.23 -3.73
C ASP A 3 3.68 4.56 -4.86
N SER A 4 2.79 3.59 -4.55
CA SER A 4 2.08 2.82 -5.57
C SER A 4 1.17 3.70 -6.45
N ALA A 5 0.56 4.73 -5.87
CA ALA A 5 -0.33 5.65 -6.58
C ALA A 5 0.45 6.56 -7.53
N GLU A 6 1.58 7.11 -7.08
CA GLU A 6 2.44 7.92 -7.94
C GLU A 6 3.03 7.10 -9.08
N TRP A 7 3.45 5.86 -8.79
CA TRP A 7 3.93 4.92 -9.80
C TRP A 7 2.88 4.66 -10.89
N VAL A 8 1.64 4.41 -10.53
CA VAL A 8 0.55 4.12 -11.48
C VAL A 8 0.07 5.37 -12.21
N CYS A 9 0.07 6.54 -11.56
CA CYS A 9 -0.26 7.82 -12.20
C CYS A 9 0.77 8.24 -13.24
N SER A 10 2.05 7.93 -13.02
CA SER A 10 3.12 8.34 -13.93
C SER A 10 3.08 7.69 -15.32
N SER A 11 2.35 6.57 -15.48
CA SER A 11 2.17 5.91 -16.77
C SER A 11 1.02 4.91 -16.74
N SER A 12 0.21 4.87 -17.81
CA SER A 12 -0.89 3.91 -17.98
C SER A 12 -0.44 2.44 -18.11
N ARG A 13 0.86 2.20 -18.40
CA ARG A 13 1.42 0.84 -18.51
C ARG A 13 1.91 0.27 -17.18
N ARG A 14 1.99 1.10 -16.15
CA ARG A 14 2.54 0.70 -14.84
C ARG A 14 1.48 0.04 -14.00
N ILE A 15 1.87 -1.02 -13.30
CA ILE A 15 1.04 -1.75 -12.35
C ILE A 15 1.78 -1.75 -11.01
N ALA A 16 1.04 -1.66 -9.91
CA ALA A 16 1.61 -1.72 -8.57
C ALA A 16 0.98 -2.85 -7.75
N VAL A 17 1.84 -3.63 -7.09
CA VAL A 17 1.44 -4.64 -6.11
C VAL A 17 2.04 -4.25 -4.77
N GLY A 18 1.19 -4.00 -3.77
CA GLY A 18 1.60 -3.67 -2.41
C GLY A 18 1.33 -4.80 -1.43
N LEU A 19 2.23 -5.00 -0.48
CA LEU A 19 2.07 -5.91 0.66
C LEU A 19 2.27 -5.11 1.95
N GLY A 20 1.30 -5.19 2.87
CA GLY A 20 1.33 -4.46 4.14
C GLY A 20 0.84 -5.31 5.31
N LEU A 21 1.42 -5.09 6.49
CA LEU A 21 1.04 -5.78 7.72
C LEU A 21 -0.17 -5.15 8.40
N ASP A 22 -0.34 -3.83 8.28
CA ASP A 22 -1.41 -3.09 8.96
C ASP A 22 -2.58 -2.83 8.02
N LEU A 23 -3.73 -3.45 8.30
CA LEU A 23 -4.94 -3.30 7.49
C LEU A 23 -5.48 -1.86 7.50
N GLY A 24 -5.37 -1.16 8.63
CA GLY A 24 -5.83 0.23 8.76
C GLY A 24 -5.09 1.18 7.83
N ALA A 25 -3.77 1.08 7.78
CA ALA A 25 -2.91 1.84 6.87
C ALA A 25 -3.17 1.48 5.41
N LEU A 26 -3.44 0.20 5.10
CA LEU A 26 -3.79 -0.20 3.74
C LEU A 26 -5.10 0.46 3.28
N ASN A 27 -6.13 0.44 4.13
CA ASN A 27 -7.42 1.07 3.85
C ASN A 27 -7.31 2.59 3.76
N TRP A 28 -6.61 3.23 4.71
CA TRP A 28 -6.39 4.67 4.69
C TRP A 28 -5.68 5.13 3.42
N TYR A 29 -4.68 4.37 2.97
CA TYR A 29 -3.98 4.66 1.72
C TYR A 29 -4.91 4.58 0.50
N LEU A 30 -5.78 3.57 0.45
CA LEU A 30 -6.77 3.46 -0.62
C LEU A 30 -7.70 4.67 -0.59
N GLU A 31 -8.33 4.96 0.54
CA GLU A 31 -9.23 6.10 0.73
C GLU A 31 -8.60 7.43 0.28
N LYS A 32 -7.36 7.68 0.69
CA LYS A 32 -6.69 8.96 0.45
C LYS A 32 -6.31 9.19 -1.02
N ASN A 33 -6.12 8.14 -1.80
CA ASN A 33 -5.61 8.24 -3.16
C ASN A 33 -6.70 8.14 -4.25
N ILE A 34 -7.97 7.90 -3.89
CA ILE A 34 -9.06 7.58 -4.85
C ILE A 34 -9.28 8.64 -5.89
N SER A 35 -9.49 9.87 -5.43
CA SER A 35 -9.68 11.02 -6.31
C SER A 35 -8.45 11.28 -7.18
N ARG A 36 -7.24 11.00 -6.69
CA ARG A 36 -5.99 11.28 -7.40
C ARG A 36 -5.72 10.30 -8.53
N VAL A 37 -5.93 9.00 -8.29
CA VAL A 37 -5.54 7.95 -9.24
C VAL A 37 -6.69 7.63 -10.23
N GLY A 38 -7.95 7.79 -9.79
CA GLY A 38 -9.12 7.49 -10.60
C GLY A 38 -9.33 5.99 -10.88
N ALA A 39 -10.49 5.64 -11.43
CA ALA A 39 -10.91 4.24 -11.58
C ALA A 39 -9.91 3.37 -12.37
N ASP A 40 -9.35 3.89 -13.47
CA ASP A 40 -8.34 3.19 -14.27
C ASP A 40 -7.11 2.83 -13.43
N GLY A 41 -6.52 3.81 -12.73
CA GLY A 41 -5.32 3.54 -11.97
C GLY A 41 -5.59 2.63 -10.76
N TYR A 42 -6.77 2.72 -10.13
CA TYR A 42 -7.16 1.78 -9.06
C TYR A 42 -7.20 0.34 -9.56
N SER A 43 -7.69 0.10 -10.77
CA SER A 43 -7.68 -1.25 -11.36
C SER A 43 -6.28 -1.83 -11.55
N ARG A 44 -5.24 -0.98 -11.57
CA ARG A 44 -3.83 -1.33 -11.71
C ARG A 44 -3.07 -1.38 -10.38
N ILE A 45 -3.74 -1.18 -9.25
CA ILE A 45 -3.17 -1.31 -7.90
C ILE A 45 -3.80 -2.51 -7.21
N SER A 46 -2.97 -3.47 -6.77
CA SER A 46 -3.40 -4.59 -5.93
C SER A 46 -2.69 -4.54 -4.59
N LEU A 47 -3.45 -4.43 -3.49
CA LEU A 47 -2.90 -4.38 -2.15
C LEU A 47 -3.25 -5.64 -1.37
N PHE A 48 -2.27 -6.20 -0.69
CA PHE A 48 -2.40 -7.41 0.10
C PHE A 48 -2.08 -7.12 1.57
N HIS A 49 -2.97 -7.58 2.44
CA HIS A 49 -2.79 -7.60 3.88
C HIS A 49 -2.16 -8.93 4.31
N GLY A 50 -0.95 -8.89 4.86
CA GLY A 50 -0.27 -10.09 5.33
C GLY A 50 1.21 -9.87 5.67
N HIS A 51 1.84 -10.94 6.16
CA HIS A 51 3.23 -10.90 6.58
C HIS A 51 4.19 -11.08 5.41
N GLY A 52 5.24 -10.25 5.33
CA GLY A 52 6.27 -10.30 4.27
C GLY A 52 7.02 -11.63 4.15
N LEU A 53 7.12 -12.38 5.25
CA LEU A 53 7.72 -13.74 5.26
C LEU A 53 6.77 -14.82 4.72
N LYS A 54 5.49 -14.53 4.54
CA LYS A 54 4.49 -15.47 4.01
C LYS A 54 3.60 -14.76 2.99
N PRO A 55 4.19 -14.23 1.91
CA PRO A 55 3.45 -13.37 0.98
C PRO A 55 2.29 -14.12 0.31
N LEU A 56 2.42 -15.42 0.09
CA LEU A 56 1.38 -16.29 -0.50
C LEU A 56 0.13 -16.44 0.38
N GLU A 57 0.25 -16.23 1.69
CA GLU A 57 -0.87 -16.24 2.65
C GLU A 57 -1.51 -14.85 2.79
N ALA A 58 -0.99 -13.82 2.14
CA ALA A 58 -1.54 -12.48 2.22
C ALA A 58 -2.89 -12.38 1.49
N LYS A 59 -3.85 -11.72 2.14
CA LYS A 59 -5.22 -11.56 1.67
C LYS A 59 -5.35 -10.26 0.88
N LEU A 60 -6.01 -10.30 -0.27
CA LEU A 60 -6.30 -9.11 -1.05
C LEU A 60 -7.19 -8.18 -0.23
N VAL A 61 -6.85 -6.90 -0.21
CA VAL A 61 -7.69 -5.87 0.38
C VAL A 61 -8.77 -5.54 -0.65
N ASN A 62 -10.00 -5.95 -0.38
CA ASN A 62 -11.13 -5.58 -1.23
C ASN A 62 -11.39 -4.09 -1.09
N PHE A 63 -11.28 -3.40 -2.21
CA PHE A 63 -11.62 -2.00 -2.31
C PHE A 63 -12.73 -1.86 -3.32
N GLU A 64 -13.96 -1.63 -2.86
CA GLU A 64 -15.12 -1.36 -3.72
C GLU A 64 -15.16 0.14 -4.04
N PRO A 65 -14.73 0.57 -5.26
CA PRO A 65 -14.65 1.99 -5.58
C PRO A 65 -16.02 2.67 -5.58
N GLN A 66 -17.08 1.89 -5.83
CA GLN A 66 -18.45 2.40 -5.91
C GLN A 66 -19.01 2.87 -4.57
N GLU A 67 -18.62 2.23 -3.46
CA GLU A 67 -19.03 2.66 -2.12
C GLU A 67 -18.36 3.96 -1.67
N LEU A 68 -17.16 4.27 -2.17
CA LEU A 68 -16.51 5.53 -1.82
C LEU A 68 -16.96 6.67 -2.72
N ILE A 69 -17.22 6.42 -4.01
CA ILE A 69 -17.82 7.41 -4.91
C ILE A 69 -19.19 7.83 -4.36
N SER A 70 -20.03 6.90 -3.88
CA SER A 70 -21.30 7.26 -3.24
C SER A 70 -21.12 8.08 -1.96
N LYS A 71 -20.12 7.76 -1.12
CA LYS A 71 -19.79 8.54 0.09
C LYS A 71 -19.25 9.95 -0.21
N ILE A 72 -18.50 10.13 -1.29
CA ILE A 72 -18.00 11.44 -1.74
C ILE A 72 -19.16 12.29 -2.27
N THR A 73 -20.01 11.74 -3.14
CA THR A 73 -21.20 12.44 -3.65
C THR A 73 -22.17 12.84 -2.53
N LEU A 74 -22.27 12.05 -1.45
CA LEU A 74 -23.10 12.36 -0.28
C LEU A 74 -22.50 13.47 0.62
N GLN A 75 -21.17 13.65 0.64
CA GLN A 75 -20.54 14.73 1.42
C GLN A 75 -20.61 16.10 0.72
N GLU A 76 -20.68 16.12 -0.62
CA GLU A 76 -20.81 17.36 -1.40
C GLU A 76 -22.24 17.93 -1.44
N GLY A 77 -23.24 17.15 -0.99
CA GLY A 77 -24.67 17.53 -1.02
C GLY A 77 -25.22 18.20 0.25
N LYS A 78 -24.36 18.71 1.15
CA LYS A 78 -24.82 19.41 2.37
C LYS A 78 -25.00 20.91 2.16
N ASP A 79 -25.66 21.28 1.07
CA ASP A 79 -26.34 22.57 0.95
C ASP A 79 -27.53 22.44 -0.03
N GLY A 80 -28.75 22.49 0.53
CA GLY A 80 -29.98 22.82 -0.19
C GLY A 80 -30.65 21.78 -1.12
N SER A 81 -31.81 21.30 -0.67
CA SER A 81 -33.04 21.06 -1.47
C SER A 81 -33.28 19.73 -2.20
N GLU A 82 -34.13 18.91 -1.55
CA GLU A 82 -35.28 18.12 -2.04
C GLU A 82 -35.25 17.19 -3.28
N THR A 83 -35.48 15.91 -2.96
CA THR A 83 -36.22 14.83 -3.67
C THR A 83 -35.71 14.24 -4.99
N CYS A 84 -35.43 12.92 -4.96
CA CYS A 84 -36.27 11.91 -5.63
C CYS A 84 -35.82 10.51 -5.19
N ALA A 85 -36.72 9.80 -4.50
CA ALA A 85 -36.51 8.42 -4.12
C ALA A 85 -36.48 7.52 -5.36
N LEU A 86 -35.39 6.77 -5.54
CA LEU A 86 -35.39 5.57 -6.37
C LEU A 86 -34.92 4.41 -5.51
N GLU A 87 -35.87 3.59 -5.08
CA GLU A 87 -35.61 2.29 -4.49
C GLU A 87 -34.90 1.42 -5.53
N SER A 88 -33.68 0.99 -5.20
CA SER A 88 -33.10 -0.20 -5.80
C SER A 88 -32.76 -1.16 -4.69
N THR A 89 -33.68 -2.08 -4.45
CA THR A 89 -33.46 -3.29 -3.67
C THR A 89 -32.39 -4.13 -4.39
N VAL A 90 -31.13 -3.97 -4.00
CA VAL A 90 -30.08 -4.95 -4.30
C VAL A 90 -29.71 -5.62 -2.99
N GLN A 91 -29.96 -6.93 -2.97
CA GLN A 91 -29.72 -7.82 -1.86
C GLN A 91 -28.26 -7.71 -1.38
N VAL A 92 -28.11 -7.31 -0.12
CA VAL A 92 -26.85 -7.32 0.62
C VAL A 92 -26.49 -8.78 0.89
N GLY A 93 -25.74 -9.36 -0.05
CA GLY A 93 -25.05 -10.63 0.10
C GLY A 93 -23.56 -10.43 -0.12
N SER A 94 -22.90 -9.63 0.72
CA SER A 94 -21.45 -9.46 0.68
C SER A 94 -20.78 -10.70 1.30
N ILE A 95 -20.68 -11.77 0.51
CA ILE A 95 -19.70 -12.83 0.75
C ILE A 95 -18.40 -12.27 0.20
N ALA A 96 -17.56 -11.70 1.07
CA ALA A 96 -16.21 -11.33 0.70
C ALA A 96 -15.50 -12.58 0.14
N ASP A 97 -15.28 -12.61 -1.17
CA ASP A 97 -14.47 -13.65 -1.80
C ASP A 97 -13.04 -13.47 -1.29
N ASP A 98 -12.63 -14.33 -0.36
CA ASP A 98 -11.34 -14.26 0.32
C ASP A 98 -10.22 -14.63 -0.67
N LYS A 99 -9.80 -13.64 -1.46
CA LYS A 99 -8.75 -13.81 -2.47
C LYS A 99 -7.37 -13.70 -1.83
N TYR A 100 -6.55 -14.71 -2.03
CA TYR A 100 -5.17 -14.76 -1.50
C TYR A 100 -4.15 -14.51 -2.62
N MET A 101 -2.98 -14.01 -2.28
CA MET A 101 -1.92 -13.77 -3.26
C MET A 101 -1.54 -15.02 -4.05
N LYS A 102 -1.57 -16.21 -3.41
CA LYS A 102 -1.31 -17.50 -4.07
C LYS A 102 -2.34 -17.88 -5.15
N SER A 103 -3.57 -17.38 -5.08
CA SER A 103 -4.61 -17.67 -6.07
C SER A 103 -4.65 -16.67 -7.22
N LEU A 104 -3.77 -15.67 -7.21
CA LEU A 104 -3.70 -14.62 -8.21
C LEU A 104 -2.46 -14.82 -9.12
N PRO A 105 -2.65 -15.00 -10.44
CA PRO A 105 -1.54 -14.99 -11.36
C PRO A 105 -1.02 -13.55 -11.49
N LEU A 106 0.07 -13.24 -10.78
CA LEU A 106 0.74 -11.95 -10.84
C LEU A 106 1.99 -12.04 -11.74
N PRO A 107 2.21 -11.07 -12.64
CA PRO A 107 3.38 -11.09 -13.52
C PRO A 107 4.69 -11.02 -12.71
N PRO A 108 5.82 -11.47 -13.27
CA PRO A 108 7.13 -11.22 -12.69
C PRO A 108 7.36 -9.71 -12.47
N ARG A 109 8.05 -9.35 -11.39
CA ARG A 109 8.22 -7.95 -10.99
C ARG A 109 9.47 -7.38 -11.62
N ASP A 110 9.33 -6.30 -12.38
CA ASP A 110 10.49 -5.56 -12.89
C ASP A 110 11.21 -4.80 -11.77
N ILE A 111 10.46 -4.33 -10.78
CA ILE A 111 10.99 -3.65 -9.60
C ILE A 111 10.27 -4.18 -8.36
N VAL A 112 11.04 -4.54 -7.34
CA VAL A 112 10.54 -4.80 -5.99
C VAL A 112 11.15 -3.76 -5.05
N CYS A 113 10.29 -3.02 -4.36
CA CYS A 113 10.72 -2.03 -3.36
C CYS A 113 10.30 -2.46 -1.96
N ALA A 114 11.22 -2.38 -1.01
CA ALA A 114 10.97 -2.58 0.41
C ALA A 114 11.32 -1.27 1.14
N PHE A 115 10.30 -0.62 1.70
CA PHE A 115 10.44 0.65 2.41
C PHE A 115 10.12 0.50 3.91
N ASN A 116 11.15 0.73 4.71
CA ASN A 116 11.37 1.00 6.12
C ASN A 116 10.66 0.22 7.23
N TYR A 117 9.57 -0.51 6.94
CA TYR A 117 8.92 -1.32 7.97
C TYR A 117 9.34 -2.79 7.93
N SER A 118 9.87 -3.27 6.79
CA SER A 118 10.17 -4.69 6.60
C SER A 118 11.36 -5.18 7.43
N CYS A 119 12.39 -4.37 7.67
CA CYS A 119 13.56 -4.79 8.44
C CYS A 119 13.24 -5.02 9.93
N CYS A 120 12.28 -4.28 10.50
CA CYS A 120 11.83 -4.45 11.89
C CYS A 120 11.15 -5.80 12.14
N CYS A 121 10.78 -6.54 11.07
CA CYS A 121 10.18 -7.87 11.18
C CYS A 121 11.18 -9.00 10.93
N LEU A 122 12.46 -8.69 10.65
CA LEU A 122 13.49 -9.66 10.29
C LEU A 122 14.52 -9.79 11.41
N HIS A 123 14.17 -10.55 12.46
CA HIS A 123 15.02 -10.69 13.64
C HIS A 123 16.00 -11.86 13.55
N LYS A 124 15.71 -12.87 12.73
CA LYS A 124 16.57 -14.05 12.57
C LYS A 124 17.21 -14.08 11.19
N ARG A 125 18.46 -14.53 11.13
CA ARG A 125 19.18 -14.75 9.86
C ARG A 125 18.38 -15.62 8.89
N VAL A 126 17.68 -16.64 9.39
CA VAL A 126 16.86 -17.55 8.57
C VAL A 126 15.66 -16.83 7.93
N GLU A 127 15.06 -15.88 8.64
CA GLU A 127 13.93 -15.08 8.15
C GLU A 127 14.38 -14.09 7.08
N LEU A 128 15.54 -13.44 7.30
CA LEU A 128 16.14 -12.54 6.31
C LEU A 128 16.50 -13.27 5.00
N VAL A 129 17.10 -14.46 5.10
CA VAL A 129 17.39 -15.30 3.91
C VAL A 129 16.10 -15.70 3.20
N LEU A 130 15.07 -16.10 3.95
CA LEU A 130 13.77 -16.47 3.38
C LEU A 130 13.13 -15.27 2.66
N TYR A 131 13.20 -14.08 3.25
CA TYR A 131 12.71 -12.84 2.65
C TYR A 131 13.37 -12.57 1.30
N PHE A 132 14.71 -12.63 1.22
CA PHE A 132 15.42 -12.42 -0.04
C PHE A 132 15.13 -13.50 -1.08
N LYS A 133 14.92 -14.76 -0.67
CA LYS A 133 14.47 -15.82 -1.58
C LYS A 133 13.13 -15.47 -2.21
N HIS A 134 12.14 -15.07 -1.40
CA HIS A 134 10.84 -14.65 -1.91
C HIS A 134 10.96 -13.47 -2.88
N VAL A 135 11.77 -12.46 -2.56
CA VAL A 135 12.01 -11.34 -3.48
C VAL A 135 12.59 -11.85 -4.81
N LEU A 136 13.67 -12.64 -4.76
CA LEU A 136 14.36 -13.13 -5.95
C LEU A 136 13.47 -14.02 -6.84
N ASP A 137 12.59 -14.80 -6.22
CA ASP A 137 11.64 -15.67 -6.93
C ASP A 137 10.56 -14.84 -7.66
N THR A 138 10.19 -13.69 -7.10
CA THR A 138 9.19 -12.80 -7.72
C THR A 138 9.76 -11.89 -8.82
N LEU A 139 11.08 -11.64 -8.81
CA LEU A 139 11.73 -10.75 -9.77
C LEU A 139 11.72 -11.31 -11.19
N SER A 140 11.52 -10.41 -12.15
CA SER A 140 11.67 -10.65 -13.58
C SER A 140 13.06 -11.15 -13.91
N LYS A 141 13.15 -12.26 -14.64
CA LYS A 141 14.42 -12.82 -15.12
C LYS A 141 15.03 -12.00 -16.27
N LYS A 142 14.35 -10.95 -16.73
CA LYS A 142 14.81 -10.00 -17.76
C LYS A 142 15.60 -8.81 -17.19
N GLY A 143 16.12 -8.93 -15.97
CA GLY A 143 16.88 -7.87 -15.30
C GLY A 143 16.09 -7.09 -14.25
N GLY A 144 15.22 -7.75 -13.49
CA GLY A 144 14.47 -7.11 -12.40
C GLY A 144 15.39 -6.59 -11.29
N ILE A 145 14.97 -5.49 -10.66
CA ILE A 145 15.74 -4.77 -9.63
C ILE A 145 15.04 -4.88 -8.28
N PHE A 146 15.80 -5.13 -7.23
CA PHE A 146 15.34 -5.04 -5.86
C PHE A 146 15.96 -3.84 -5.14
N VAL A 147 15.11 -2.99 -4.59
CA VAL A 147 15.50 -1.81 -3.82
C VAL A 147 15.00 -1.98 -2.39
N MET A 148 15.89 -1.84 -1.42
CA MET A 148 15.56 -1.90 0.00
C MET A 148 16.26 -0.76 0.71
N ASP A 149 15.50 0.03 1.45
CA ASP A 149 16.08 0.95 2.42
C ASP A 149 16.48 0.16 3.69
N LEU A 150 17.62 0.51 4.25
CA LEU A 150 18.13 -0.10 5.47
C LEU A 150 18.70 1.02 6.34
N TYR A 151 18.30 1.06 7.60
CA TYR A 151 19.03 1.85 8.59
C TYR A 151 20.41 1.21 8.80
N GLY A 152 21.43 1.85 8.22
CA GLY A 152 22.84 1.49 8.41
C GLY A 152 23.46 2.29 9.55
N GLY A 153 24.31 1.64 10.36
CA GLY A 153 25.10 2.30 11.38
C GLY A 153 25.74 1.28 12.34
N THR A 154 27.02 1.48 12.67
CA THR A 154 27.75 0.64 13.63
C THR A 154 27.51 1.03 15.08
N SER A 155 26.75 2.09 15.36
CA SER A 155 26.54 2.60 16.71
C SER A 155 25.59 1.69 17.50
N PRO A 156 26.09 0.89 18.45
CA PRO A 156 25.23 0.16 19.35
C PRO A 156 24.74 1.16 20.40
N GLY A 157 23.43 1.40 20.49
CA GLY A 157 22.83 1.95 21.71
C GLY A 157 23.18 3.39 22.10
N HIS A 158 23.63 4.26 21.19
CA HIS A 158 23.68 5.68 21.52
C HIS A 158 22.27 6.28 21.43
N LYS A 159 21.78 6.77 22.56
CA LYS A 159 20.54 7.54 22.70
C LYS A 159 20.49 8.61 21.60
N LEU A 160 19.53 8.51 20.69
CA LEU A 160 19.27 9.55 19.69
C LEU A 160 19.08 10.88 20.44
N ARG A 161 20.02 11.81 20.30
CA ARG A 161 19.87 13.17 20.79
C ARG A 161 19.25 13.98 19.67
N LEU A 162 17.96 14.30 19.82
CA LEU A 162 17.33 15.33 19.01
C LEU A 162 18.04 16.66 19.33
N GLN A 163 18.78 17.19 18.36
CA GLN A 163 19.41 18.50 18.49
C GLN A 163 18.64 19.49 17.62
N THR A 164 17.78 20.29 18.25
CA THR A 164 17.17 21.48 17.63
C THR A 164 18.09 22.66 17.89
N SER A 165 18.90 23.04 16.91
CA SER A 165 19.54 24.36 16.94
C SER A 165 18.55 25.36 16.35
N LEU A 166 17.93 26.17 17.22
CA LEU A 166 17.36 27.45 16.81
C LEU A 166 18.44 28.49 17.09
N TYR A 167 18.90 29.17 16.04
CA TYR A 167 19.70 30.38 16.19
C TYR A 167 18.77 31.49 16.67
N ASP A 168 18.69 31.70 17.99
CA ASP A 168 18.12 32.94 18.54
C ASP A 168 19.10 34.08 18.25
N SER A 169 18.78 34.84 17.21
CA SER A 169 19.44 36.10 16.89
C SER A 169 18.77 37.21 17.70
N ASN A 170 19.06 37.30 18.99
CA ASN A 170 18.72 38.48 19.79
C ASN A 170 19.86 39.49 19.70
N HIS A 171 19.71 40.44 18.77
CA HIS A 171 20.38 41.74 18.82
C HIS A 171 19.30 42.82 18.74
N HIS A 172 18.96 43.40 19.90
CA HIS A 172 18.94 44.83 20.15
C HIS A 172 18.77 45.12 21.64
#